data_AF-A0A949QAC0-F1
#
_entry.id   AF-A0A949QAC0-F1
#
_cell.length_a   1.000
_cell.length_b   1.000
_cell.length_c   1.000
_cell.angle_alpha   90.00
_cell.angle_beta   90.00
_cell.angle_gamma   90.00
#
_symmetry.space_group_name_H-M   'P 1'
#
loop_
_entity.id
_entity.type
_entity.pdbx_description
1 polymer ?
#
loop_
_entity_poly.entity_id
_entity_poly.type
_entity_poly.pdbx_seq_one_letter_code
_entity_poly.pdbx_strand_id
1 'polypeptide(L)'
;QCRPWSEALDSFHYTLSSAPDAAEGARGIAQAISADPTFTASDFYLAGPESFVKALHDDLRAAGVLADQIFTSVLADTADLPTQRVQ
;
A
#
# COMPACT_ATOMS: atom_id res chain seq x y z
N GLN A 1 -10.85 29.25 -5.38
CA GLN A 1 -10.21 29.48 -4.07
C GLN A 1 -9.10 28.46 -3.91
N CYS A 2 -7.86 28.89 -3.75
CA CYS A 2 -6.74 27.99 -3.48
C CYS A 2 -6.75 27.67 -1.98
N ARG A 3 -7.03 26.41 -1.61
CA ARG A 3 -6.78 25.95 -0.24
C ARG A 3 -5.25 25.96 -0.02
N PRO A 4 -4.72 26.54 1.06
CA PRO A 4 -3.30 26.51 1.34
C PRO A 4 -2.80 25.07 1.39
N TRP A 5 -1.66 24.78 0.76
CA TRP A 5 -1.07 23.43 0.74
C TRP A 5 -0.81 22.84 2.12
N SER A 6 -0.63 23.69 3.14
CA SER A 6 -0.54 23.27 4.54
C SER A 6 -1.81 22.59 5.03
N GLU A 7 -2.99 23.17 4.76
CA GLU A 7 -4.27 22.60 5.20
C GLU A 7 -4.64 21.31 4.46
N ALA A 8 -4.09 21.09 3.26
CA ALA A 8 -4.29 19.85 2.52
C ALA A 8 -3.60 18.64 3.16
N LEU A 9 -2.60 18.88 4.01
CA LEU A 9 -1.81 17.83 4.67
C LEU A 9 -2.20 17.61 6.14
N ASP A 10 -3.08 18.44 6.72
CA ASP A 10 -3.52 18.31 8.11
C ASP A 10 -4.19 16.95 8.43
N SER A 11 -4.73 16.29 7.40
CA SER A 11 -5.34 14.96 7.50
C SER A 11 -4.45 13.83 6.96
N PHE A 12 -3.24 14.15 6.49
CA PHE A 12 -2.30 13.15 5.99
C PHE A 12 -1.56 12.50 7.15
N HIS A 13 -1.53 11.18 7.14
CA HIS A 13 -0.85 10.38 8.14
C HIS A 13 0.10 9.41 7.45
N TYR A 14 1.26 9.17 8.06
CA TYR A 14 2.25 8.22 7.58
C TYR A 14 2.72 7.32 8.71
N THR A 15 2.78 6.03 8.42
CA THR A 15 3.28 5.00 9.34
C THR A 15 4.37 4.22 8.63
N LEU A 16 5.53 4.10 9.29
CA LEU A 16 6.62 3.24 8.82
C LEU A 16 6.44 1.83 9.39
N SER A 17 6.50 0.83 8.51
CA SER A 17 6.50 -0.59 8.86
C SER A 17 7.69 -1.31 8.22
N SER A 18 8.27 -2.28 8.91
CA SER A 18 9.35 -3.11 8.40
C SER A 18 9.11 -4.57 8.79
N ALA A 19 9.35 -5.47 7.85
CA ALA A 19 9.27 -6.91 8.02
C ALA A 19 10.37 -7.56 7.16
N PRO A 20 10.90 -8.73 7.57
CA PRO A 20 11.91 -9.43 6.80
C PRO A 20 11.35 -10.01 5.49
N ASP A 21 10.05 -10.26 5.44
CA ASP A 21 9.34 -10.78 4.29
C ASP A 21 8.23 -9.82 3.83
N ALA A 22 8.07 -9.69 2.52
CA ALA A 22 7.12 -8.79 1.90
C ALA A 22 5.66 -9.18 2.22
N ALA A 23 5.33 -10.47 2.23
CA ALA A 23 3.99 -10.93 2.55
C ALA A 23 3.68 -10.81 4.06
N GLU A 24 4.67 -11.03 4.93
CA GLU A 24 4.56 -10.76 6.37
C GLU A 24 4.30 -9.27 6.62
N GLY A 25 5.06 -8.38 5.96
CA GLY A 25 4.84 -6.94 6.05
C GLY A 25 3.45 -6.52 5.60
N ALA A 26 2.96 -7.07 4.47
CA ALA A 26 1.62 -6.85 3.98
C ALA A 26 0.53 -7.22 5.02
N ARG A 27 0.65 -8.39 5.66
CA ARG A 27 -0.29 -8.82 6.71
C ARG A 27 -0.30 -7.89 7.91
N GLY A 28 0.87 -7.45 8.36
CA GLY A 28 1.00 -6.49 9.46
C GLY A 28 0.29 -5.16 9.15
N ILE A 29 0.45 -4.67 7.91
CA ILE A 29 -0.24 -3.46 7.43
C ILE A 29 -1.76 -3.69 7.36
N ALA A 30 -2.22 -4.81 6.81
CA ALA A 30 -3.64 -5.13 6.72
C ALA A 30 -4.33 -5.16 8.09
N GLN A 31 -3.65 -5.73 9.10
CA GLN A 31 -4.14 -5.73 10.48
C GLN A 31 -4.22 -4.32 11.06
N ALA A 32 -3.20 -3.49 10.83
CA ALA A 32 -3.20 -2.11 11.30
C ALA A 32 -4.32 -1.27 10.65
N ILE A 33 -4.57 -1.45 9.34
CA ILE A 33 -5.67 -0.81 8.61
C ILE A 33 -7.02 -1.26 9.17
N SER A 34 -7.20 -2.57 9.35
CA SER A 34 -8.47 -3.15 9.79
C SER A 34 -8.84 -2.79 11.23
N ALA A 35 -7.92 -2.21 12.00
CA ALA A 35 -8.18 -1.71 13.34
C ALA A 35 -8.98 -0.40 13.34
N ASP A 36 -9.00 0.34 12.24
CA ASP A 36 -9.87 1.51 12.04
C ASP A 36 -11.27 1.02 11.61
N PRO A 37 -12.35 1.26 12.36
CA PRO A 37 -13.71 0.81 12.01
C PRO A 37 -14.25 1.35 10.67
N THR A 38 -13.65 2.42 10.15
CA THR A 38 -14.13 3.13 8.95
C THR A 38 -13.39 2.76 7.67
N PHE A 39 -12.37 1.89 7.76
CA PHE A 39 -11.45 1.60 6.64
C PHE A 39 -12.14 1.05 5.38
N THR A 40 -13.28 0.37 5.50
CA THR A 40 -13.99 -0.24 4.36
C THR A 40 -14.65 0.76 3.42
N ALA A 41 -14.79 2.02 3.84
CA ALA A 41 -15.29 3.11 3.00
C ALA A 41 -14.18 3.86 2.24
N SER A 42 -12.93 3.39 2.36
CA SER A 42 -11.76 4.03 1.76
C SER A 42 -11.34 3.34 0.46
N ASP A 43 -10.79 4.13 -0.46
CA ASP A 43 -10.04 3.62 -1.60
C ASP A 43 -8.60 3.27 -1.19
N PHE A 44 -8.10 2.14 -1.67
CA PHE A 44 -6.77 1.61 -1.38
C PHE A 44 -5.91 1.61 -2.63
N TYR A 45 -4.71 2.17 -2.51
CA TYR A 45 -3.72 2.21 -3.58
C TYR A 45 -2.49 1.43 -3.13
N LEU A 46 -2.25 0.27 -3.73
CA LEU A 46 -1.18 -0.65 -3.36
C LEU A 46 -0.08 -0.60 -4.43
N ALA A 47 1.14 -0.29 -4.03
CA ALA A 47 2.28 -0.28 -4.94
C ALA A 47 3.50 -0.97 -4.30
N GLY A 48 4.14 -1.87 -5.02
CA GLY A 48 5.30 -2.60 -4.53
C GLY A 48 5.56 -3.91 -5.28
N PRO A 49 6.43 -4.79 -4.74
CA PRO A 49 6.69 -6.11 -5.30
C PRO A 49 5.40 -6.95 -5.37
N GLU A 50 5.35 -7.90 -6.33
CA GLU A 50 4.16 -8.71 -6.58
C GLU A 50 3.68 -9.46 -5.32
N SER A 51 4.60 -10.05 -4.56
CA SER A 51 4.30 -10.79 -3.33
C SER A 51 3.63 -9.90 -2.26
N PHE A 52 4.08 -8.66 -2.13
CA PHE A 52 3.49 -7.66 -1.23
C PHE A 52 2.09 -7.27 -1.68
N VAL A 53 1.96 -6.83 -2.94
CA VAL A 53 0.70 -6.31 -3.49
C VAL A 53 -0.38 -7.39 -3.45
N LYS A 54 -0.03 -8.61 -3.84
CA LYS A 54 -0.97 -9.74 -3.83
C LYS A 54 -1.43 -10.06 -2.40
N ALA A 55 -0.50 -10.18 -1.45
CA ALA A 55 -0.85 -10.50 -0.07
C ALA A 55 -1.78 -9.44 0.55
N LEU A 56 -1.44 -8.16 0.40
CA LEU A 56 -2.23 -7.06 0.96
C LEU A 56 -3.60 -6.93 0.28
N HIS A 57 -3.67 -7.12 -1.04
CA HIS A 57 -4.93 -7.17 -1.77
C HIS A 57 -5.85 -8.28 -1.24
N ASP A 58 -5.32 -9.50 -1.09
CA ASP A 58 -6.10 -10.64 -0.62
C ASP A 58 -6.60 -10.43 0.82
N ASP A 59 -5.76 -9.87 1.69
CA ASP A 59 -6.12 -9.56 3.07
C ASP A 59 -7.21 -8.46 3.15
N LEU A 60 -7.10 -7.38 2.36
CA LEU A 60 -8.13 -6.33 2.30
C LEU A 60 -9.46 -6.86 1.76
N ARG A 61 -9.42 -7.73 0.75
CA ARG A 61 -10.61 -8.41 0.23
C ARG A 61 -11.26 -9.30 1.30
N ALA A 62 -10.47 -10.06 2.05
CA ALA A 62 -10.96 -10.89 3.15
C ALA A 62 -11.57 -10.05 4.28
N ALA A 63 -11.05 -8.83 4.49
CA ALA A 63 -11.55 -7.87 5.47
C ALA A 63 -12.82 -7.10 5.02
N GLY A 64 -13.29 -7.33 3.79
CA GLY A 64 -14.55 -6.78 3.29
C GLY A 64 -14.45 -5.55 2.37
N VAL A 65 -13.23 -5.12 2.02
CA VAL A 65 -13.03 -4.04 1.04
C VAL A 65 -13.47 -4.51 -0.35
N LEU A 66 -14.25 -3.70 -1.06
CA LEU A 66 -14.72 -4.02 -2.40
C LEU A 66 -13.57 -3.96 -3.42
N ALA A 67 -13.61 -4.80 -4.46
CA ALA A 67 -12.52 -4.89 -5.44
C ALA A 67 -12.34 -3.62 -6.28
N ASP A 68 -13.42 -2.86 -6.52
CA ASP A 68 -13.40 -1.58 -7.21
C ASP A 68 -12.79 -0.44 -6.38
N GLN A 69 -12.59 -0.66 -5.08
CA GLN A 69 -11.90 0.25 -4.17
C GLN A 69 -10.40 -0.10 -4.01
N ILE A 70 -9.89 -1.15 -4.67
CA ILE A 70 -8.48 -1.57 -4.53
C ILE A 70 -7.77 -1.43 -5.87
N PHE A 71 -6.87 -0.45 -5.94
CA PHE A 71 -6.04 -0.16 -7.10
C PHE A 71 -4.63 -0.68 -6.85
N THR A 72 -4.05 -1.38 -7.83
CA THR A 72 -2.75 -2.03 -7.68
C THR A 72 -1.76 -1.63 -8.76
N SER A 73 -0.49 -1.50 -8.37
CA SER A 73 0.64 -1.26 -9.27
C SER A 73 1.82 -2.12 -8.84
N VAL A 74 2.10 -3.18 -9.59
CA VAL A 74 3.27 -4.04 -9.33
C VAL A 74 4.51 -3.36 -9.88
N LEU A 75 5.48 -3.12 -8.99
CA LEU A 75 6.76 -2.53 -9.34
C LEU A 75 7.79 -3.66 -9.49
N ALA A 76 8.63 -3.57 -10.52
CA ALA A 76 9.77 -4.47 -10.66
C ALA A 76 10.63 -4.35 -9.40
N ASP A 77 11.06 -5.50 -8.86
CA ASP A 77 11.99 -5.48 -7.75
C ASP A 77 13.28 -4.81 -8.22
N THR A 78 13.88 -3.96 -7.37
CA THR A 78 15.12 -3.25 -7.75
C THR A 78 16.28 -4.23 -8.00
N ALA A 79 16.15 -5.47 -7.51
CA ALA A 79 17.04 -6.59 -7.82
C ALA A 79 16.98 -7.07 -9.29
N ASP A 80 15.93 -6.73 -10.04
CA ASP A 80 15.70 -7.18 -11.43
C ASP A 80 16.08 -6.13 -12.49
N LEU A 81 16.61 -4.98 -12.07
CA LEU A 81 17.15 -4.02 -13.03
C LEU A 81 18.45 -4.58 -13.63
N PRO A 82 18.54 -4.80 -14.97
CA PRO A 82 19.82 -5.13 -15.58
C PRO A 82 20.78 -3.98 -15.29
N THR A 83 21.94 -4.31 -14.69
CA THR A 83 23.02 -3.36 -14.46
C THR A 83 23.38 -2.72 -15.79
N GLN A 84 22.85 -1.52 -16.06
CA GLN A 84 23.19 -0.77 -17.25
C GLN A 84 24.62 -0.30 -17.08
N ARG A 85 25.59 -1.06 -17.61
CA ARG A 85 26.97 -0.61 -17.71
C ARG A 85 26.97 0.63 -18.59
N VAL A 86 27.33 1.76 -17.99
CA VAL A 86 27.70 2.97 -18.71
C VAL A 86 28.93 2.62 -19.57
N GLN A 87 28.80 2.72 -20.89
CA GLN A 87 29.93 2.74 -21.81
C GLN A 87 30.51 4.15 -21.89
#